data_AF-A0A158M7P4-F1
#
_entry.id   AF-A0A158M7P4-F1
#
_cell.length_a   1.000
_cell.length_b   1.000
_cell.length_c   1.000
_cell.angle_alpha   90.00
_cell.angle_beta   90.00
_cell.angle_gamma   90.00
#
_symmetry.space_group_name_H-M   'P 1'
#
loop_
_entity.id
_entity.type
_entity.pdbx_description
1 polymer ?
#
loop_
_entity_poly.entity_id
_entity_poly.type
_entity_poly.pdbx_seq_one_letter_code
_entity_poly.pdbx_strand_id
1 'polypeptide(L)'
;MLRSTSVVAQYHAALQGQSLAILPCFIAAQDPRLTPVLSAEVAITRSFWMYCHEDLYRLKRVSLLWDFMREAAERNQALFAGRAGELITDGV
;
A
#
# COMPACT_ATOMS: atom_id res chain seq x y z
N MET A 1 -8.69 -19.96 12.42
CA MET A 1 -8.60 -19.28 11.11
C MET A 1 -9.33 -17.94 11.21
N LEU A 2 -8.62 -16.81 11.11
CA LEU A 2 -9.23 -15.48 11.13
C LEU A 2 -9.76 -15.14 9.72
N ARG A 3 -10.99 -14.64 9.64
CA ARG A 3 -11.56 -14.08 8.41
C ARG A 3 -11.98 -12.64 8.67
N SER A 4 -11.31 -11.69 8.03
CA SER A 4 -11.59 -10.27 8.17
C SER A 4 -11.39 -9.57 6.83
N THR A 5 -12.17 -8.53 6.56
CA THR A 5 -12.00 -7.63 5.40
C THR A 5 -11.05 -6.46 5.70
N SER A 6 -10.60 -6.32 6.96
CA SER A 6 -9.62 -5.29 7.35
C SER A 6 -8.19 -5.79 7.14
N VAL A 7 -7.43 -5.08 6.32
CA VAL A 7 -6.00 -5.35 6.11
C VAL A 7 -5.19 -5.21 7.39
N VAL A 8 -5.55 -4.25 8.26
CA VAL A 8 -4.88 -4.04 9.56
C VAL A 8 -5.12 -5.23 10.49
N ALA A 9 -6.33 -5.79 10.50
CA ALA A 9 -6.62 -6.99 11.29
C ALA A 9 -5.82 -8.20 10.78
N GLN A 10 -5.72 -8.38 9.47
CA GLN A 10 -4.92 -9.45 8.86
C GLN A 10 -3.42 -9.27 9.16
N TYR A 11 -2.92 -8.03 9.11
CA TYR A 11 -1.54 -7.68 9.47
C TYR A 11 -1.20 -8.09 10.91
N HIS A 12 -2.03 -7.69 11.88
CA HIS A 12 -1.80 -8.09 13.27
C HIS A 12 -1.92 -9.58 13.50
N ALA A 13 -2.82 -10.27 12.79
CA ALA A 13 -2.91 -11.73 12.87
C ALA A 13 -1.66 -12.43 12.32
N ALA A 14 -1.07 -11.92 11.24
CA ALA A 14 0.20 -12.44 10.72
C ALA A 14 1.34 -12.23 11.73
N LEU A 15 1.41 -11.07 12.39
CA LEU A 15 2.41 -10.79 13.42
C LEU A 15 2.31 -11.67 14.67
N GLN A 16 1.16 -12.29 14.93
CA GLN A 16 1.03 -13.27 16.01
C GLN A 16 1.73 -14.61 15.71
N GLY A 17 2.25 -14.80 14.48
CA GLY A 17 3.06 -15.95 14.09
C GLY A 17 2.27 -17.25 13.85
N GLN A 18 0.94 -17.24 13.99
CA GLN A 18 0.09 -18.42 13.81
C GLN A 18 -0.79 -18.35 12.54
N SER A 19 -0.57 -17.36 11.68
CA SER A 19 -1.35 -17.22 10.45
C SER A 19 -0.55 -16.61 9.31
N LEU A 20 -0.96 -16.93 8.09
CA LEU A 20 -0.51 -16.25 6.87
C LEU A 20 -1.57 -15.21 6.47
N ALA A 21 -1.13 -14.10 5.89
CA ALA A 21 -2.00 -13.05 5.38
C ALA A 21 -1.52 -12.58 4.00
N ILE A 22 -2.48 -12.21 3.15
CA ILE A 22 -2.20 -11.46 1.93
C ILE A 22 -2.19 -9.98 2.32
N LEU A 23 -1.03 -9.34 2.23
CA LEU A 23 -0.84 -7.94 2.62
C LEU A 23 -0.37 -7.12 1.42
N PRO A 24 -0.80 -5.86 1.29
CA PRO A 24 -0.19 -4.92 0.34
C PRO A 24 1.31 -4.79 0.61
N CYS A 25 2.12 -4.79 -0.45
CA CYS A 25 3.58 -4.79 -0.33
C CYS A 25 4.11 -3.62 0.50
N PHE A 26 3.53 -2.43 0.34
CA PHE A 26 3.92 -1.23 1.09
C PHE A 26 3.58 -1.25 2.58
N ILE A 27 2.73 -2.17 3.06
CA ILE A 27 2.51 -2.40 4.50
C ILE A 27 3.51 -3.43 5.00
N ALA A 28 3.62 -4.56 4.30
CA ALA A 28 4.46 -5.67 4.73
C ALA A 28 5.96 -5.32 4.70
N ALA A 29 6.41 -4.58 3.69
CA ALA A 29 7.81 -4.19 3.54
C ALA A 29 8.33 -3.29 4.68
N GLN A 30 7.43 -2.58 5.36
CA GLN A 30 7.77 -1.63 6.42
C GLN A 30 7.97 -2.31 7.79
N ASP A 31 7.65 -3.60 7.93
CA ASP A 31 7.84 -4.34 9.18
C ASP A 31 8.79 -5.53 8.98
N PRO A 32 10.03 -5.48 9.49
CA PRO A 32 11.01 -6.55 9.32
C PRO A 32 10.63 -7.85 10.04
N ARG A 33 9.59 -7.85 10.89
CA ARG A 33 9.06 -9.07 11.53
C ARG A 33 8.23 -9.91 10.56
N LEU A 34 7.82 -9.35 9.43
CA LEU A 34 7.10 -10.07 8.38
C LEU A 34 8.08 -10.57 7.32
N THR A 35 7.83 -11.77 6.79
CA THR A 35 8.61 -12.34 5.70
C THR A 35 7.66 -12.80 4.60
N PRO A 36 7.86 -12.37 3.33
CA PRO A 36 7.05 -12.85 2.23
C PRO A 36 7.29 -14.35 2.02
N VAL A 37 6.20 -15.10 1.87
CA VAL A 37 6.23 -16.53 1.54
C VAL A 37 5.73 -16.73 0.12
N LEU A 38 6.22 -17.78 -0.55
CA LEU A 38 5.80 -18.16 -1.91
C LEU A 38 5.97 -17.06 -2.97
N SER A 39 6.95 -16.17 -2.81
CA SER A 39 7.18 -15.02 -3.70
C SER A 39 7.49 -15.39 -5.15
N ALA A 40 8.00 -16.60 -5.39
CA ALA A 40 8.27 -17.12 -6.74
C ALA A 40 7.04 -17.79 -7.39
N GLU A 41 6.03 -18.13 -6.60
CA GLU A 41 4.88 -18.95 -7.04
C GLU A 41 3.60 -18.13 -7.15
N VAL A 42 3.45 -17.09 -6.32
CA VAL A 42 2.21 -16.31 -6.23
C VAL A 42 2.51 -14.81 -6.32
N ALA A 43 1.92 -14.17 -7.34
CA ALA A 43 1.90 -12.73 -7.48
C ALA A 43 0.44 -12.23 -7.58
N ILE A 44 0.06 -11.29 -6.72
CA ILE A 44 -1.28 -10.69 -6.72
C ILE A 44 -1.15 -9.21 -7.04
N THR A 45 -1.57 -8.84 -8.25
CA THR A 45 -1.60 -7.44 -8.66
C THR A 45 -2.96 -6.81 -8.35
N ARG A 46 -2.92 -5.59 -7.82
CA ARG A 46 -4.10 -4.74 -7.55
C ARG A 46 -3.82 -3.35 -8.08
N SER A 47 -4.86 -2.70 -8.59
CA SER A 47 -4.79 -1.31 -9.04
C SER A 47 -5.38 -0.40 -7.97
N PHE A 48 -4.67 0.67 -7.64
CA PHE A 48 -5.20 1.77 -6.85
C PHE A 48 -5.72 2.86 -7.77
N TRP A 49 -6.90 3.37 -7.44
CA TRP A 49 -7.54 4.43 -8.20
C TRP A 49 -7.79 5.61 -7.28
N MET A 50 -7.42 6.80 -7.75
CA MET A 50 -7.83 8.05 -7.12
C MET A 50 -9.10 8.53 -7.84
N TYR A 51 -10.06 9.05 -7.07
CA TYR A 51 -11.30 9.59 -7.61
C TYR A 51 -11.67 10.88 -6.89
N CYS A 52 -12.09 11.89 -7.65
CA CYS A 52 -12.57 13.16 -7.14
C CYS A 52 -13.71 13.65 -8.05
N HIS A 53 -14.74 14.25 -7.47
CA HIS A 53 -15.81 14.88 -8.24
C HIS A 53 -15.24 16.10 -8.99
N GLU A 54 -15.63 16.31 -10.24
CA GLU A 54 -15.07 17.38 -11.09
C GLU A 54 -15.18 18.77 -10.43
N ASP A 55 -16.33 19.10 -9.86
CA ASP A 55 -16.53 20.37 -9.16
C ASP A 55 -15.57 20.58 -7.98
N LEU A 56 -15.22 19.50 -7.27
CA LEU A 56 -14.23 19.57 -6.19
C LEU A 56 -12.83 19.73 -6.76
N TYR A 57 -12.50 19.06 -7.86
CA TYR A 57 -11.19 19.17 -8.50
C TYR A 57 -10.88 20.61 -8.97
N ARG A 58 -11.91 21.41 -9.31
CA ARG A 58 -11.77 22.83 -9.66
C ARG A 58 -11.27 23.71 -8.51
N LEU A 59 -11.40 23.25 -7.26
CA LEU A 59 -10.86 23.96 -6.11
C LEU A 59 -9.35 23.77 -6.03
N LYS A 60 -8.57 24.87 -6.08
CA LYS A 60 -7.10 24.84 -6.07
C LYS A 60 -6.50 23.94 -4.98
N ARG A 61 -7.06 23.93 -3.77
CA ARG A 61 -6.59 23.08 -2.66
C ARG A 61 -6.73 21.58 -2.96
N VAL A 62 -7.78 21.20 -3.69
CA VAL A 62 -8.06 19.81 -4.05
C VAL A 62 -7.15 19.38 -5.18
N SER A 63 -7.02 20.18 -6.24
CA SER A 63 -6.10 19.87 -7.35
C SER A 63 -4.65 19.77 -6.85
N LEU A 64 -4.23 20.67 -5.95
CA LEU A 64 -2.89 20.62 -5.37
C LEU A 64 -2.64 19.33 -4.57
N LEU A 65 -3.56 18.95 -3.68
CA LEU A 65 -3.45 17.70 -2.93
C LEU A 65 -3.49 16.48 -3.86
N TRP A 66 -4.34 16.53 -4.89
CA TRP A 66 -4.45 15.48 -5.89
C TRP A 66 -3.13 15.26 -6.63
N ASP A 67 -2.50 16.33 -7.13
CA ASP A 67 -1.23 16.23 -7.84
C ASP A 67 -0.12 15.77 -6.90
N PHE A 68 -0.08 16.25 -5.65
CA PHE A 68 0.85 15.73 -4.65
C PHE A 68 0.67 14.22 -4.41
N MET A 69 -0.56 13.74 -4.22
CA MET A 69 -0.83 12.31 -4.02
C MET A 69 -0.43 11.47 -5.24
N ARG A 70 -0.68 11.98 -6.45
CA ARG A 70 -0.27 11.34 -7.71
C ARG A 70 1.25 11.22 -7.80
N GLU A 71 1.97 12.32 -7.58
CA GLU A 71 3.43 12.35 -7.61
C GLU A 71 4.05 11.46 -6.52
N ALA A 72 3.47 11.43 -5.32
CA ALA A 72 3.89 10.53 -4.25
C ALA A 72 3.68 9.05 -4.63
N ALA A 73 2.55 8.72 -5.25
CA ALA A 73 2.26 7.37 -5.72
C ALA A 73 3.18 6.93 -6.87
N GLU A 74 3.47 7.83 -7.82
CA GLU A 74 4.39 7.58 -8.93
C GLU A 74 5.82 7.31 -8.45
N ARG A 75 6.31 8.12 -7.51
CA ARG A 75 7.63 7.90 -6.88
C ARG A 75 7.71 6.58 -6.15
N ASN A 76 6.63 6.18 -5.47
CA ASN A 76 6.55 4.94 -4.71
C ASN A 76 6.01 3.75 -5.53
N GLN A 77 5.96 3.86 -6.87
CA GLN A 77 5.43 2.80 -7.73
C GLN A 77 6.19 1.48 -7.54
N ALA A 78 7.51 1.52 -7.32
CA ALA A 78 8.31 0.33 -7.04
C ALA A 78 7.87 -0.36 -5.73
N LEU A 79 7.59 0.41 -4.68
CA LEU A 79 7.10 -0.10 -3.40
C LEU A 79 5.70 -0.74 -3.54
N PHE A 80 4.78 -0.08 -4.24
CA PHE A 80 3.46 -0.64 -4.53
C PHE A 80 3.51 -1.93 -5.35
N ALA A 81 4.50 -2.05 -6.24
CA ALA A 81 4.77 -3.25 -7.02
C ALA A 81 5.58 -4.33 -6.26
N GLY A 82 5.94 -4.10 -5.00
CA GLY A 82 6.77 -5.02 -4.21
C GLY A 82 8.22 -5.15 -4.70
N ARG A 83 8.71 -4.16 -5.45
CA ARG A 83 10.09 -4.10 -6.00
C ARG A 83 11.03 -3.19 -5.19
N ALA A 84 10.51 -2.50 -4.18
CA ALA A 84 11.27 -1.70 -3.22
C ALA A 84 10.76 -1.97 -1.81
N GLY A 85 11.61 -1.73 -0.81
CA GLY A 85 11.32 -2.05 0.60
C GLY A 85 10.93 -0.86 1.48
N GLU A 86 11.14 0.37 1.02
CA GLU A 86 10.97 1.57 1.84
C GLU A 86 10.09 2.60 1.15
N LEU A 87 9.34 3.35 1.97
CA LEU A 87 8.57 4.50 1.54
C LEU A 87 9.49 5.71 1.32
N ILE A 88 9.49 6.21 0.09
CA ILE A 88 10.17 7.45 -0.28
C ILE A 88 9.26 8.61 0.10
N THR A 89 9.66 9.41 1.08
CA THR A 89 9.00 10.66 1.47
C THR A 89 9.81 11.85 0.97
N ASP A 90 9.15 12.92 0.55
CA ASP A 90 9.84 14.22 0.50
C ASP A 90 10.14 14.64 1.93
N GLY A 91 11.38 15.08 2.18
CA GLY A 91 11.72 15.71 3.45
C GLY A 91 10.89 16.98 3.63
N VAL A 92 9.82 16.87 4.42
CA VAL A 92 9.24 17.99 5.16
C VAL A 92 9.62 17.80 6.62
#